data_AF-A0A4D6DNJ8-F1
#
_entry.id   AF-A0A4D6DNJ8-F1
#
_cell.length_a   1.000
_cell.length_b   1.000
_cell.length_c   1.000
_cell.angle_alpha   90.00
_cell.angle_beta   90.00
_cell.angle_gamma   90.00
#
_symmetry.space_group_name_H-M   'P 1'
#
loop_
_entity.id
_entity.type
_entity.pdbx_description
1 polymer ?
#
loop_
_entity_poly.entity_id
_entity_poly.type
_entity_poly.pdbx_seq_one_letter_code
_entity_poly.pdbx_strand_id
1 'polypeptide(L)'
;YDPAAGNVATNQTLLWSVISIFGLFAGILVVLYIYGQFKEEPGDPFDASETGNGTSLTTNDLEQGRVRATQRATYKFFVLAILLFGAQVLAGMLSATDFVRFGISLGSIIPFTVLRGYHTLFQIYWFFMAWVGYTLFFLPRISRVPDGQLTLINLLFAICIFTGVGALVGIYLGQTGMITGAVAYWLGSQGWEFMELGRLWQIMMLAAFVLWIVIIYRAVRPWLNRSNIWSVPSWLLYGSSIMVAFLFFGLLVRPQTNFAISDFWRWMVVHMWVEATFEVFTTVIVGYMLVQMGVIRRAMAERVIFLAVMLFLLTALVGISH
;
A
#
# COMPACT_ATOMS: atom_id res chain seq x y z
N TYR A 1 -16.31 -17.61 -21.23
CA TYR A 1 -16.24 -18.55 -22.37
C TYR A 1 -17.46 -19.43 -22.31
N ASP A 2 -18.31 -19.36 -23.33
CA ASP A 2 -19.55 -20.14 -23.43
C ASP A 2 -19.86 -20.40 -24.92
N PRO A 3 -19.41 -21.54 -25.47
CA PRO A 3 -19.63 -21.88 -26.87
C PRO A 3 -21.11 -21.99 -27.25
N ALA A 4 -21.97 -22.41 -26.32
CA ALA A 4 -23.40 -22.58 -26.60
C ALA A 4 -24.09 -21.23 -26.85
N ALA A 5 -23.61 -20.16 -26.20
CA ALA A 5 -24.02 -18.78 -26.45
C ALA A 5 -23.21 -18.07 -27.56
N GLY A 6 -22.29 -18.78 -28.24
CA GLY A 6 -21.40 -18.19 -29.25
C GLY A 6 -20.24 -17.36 -28.68
N ASN A 7 -20.02 -17.40 -27.35
CA ASN A 7 -18.99 -16.63 -26.67
C ASN A 7 -17.62 -17.34 -26.73
N VAL A 8 -16.92 -17.14 -27.85
CA VAL A 8 -15.53 -17.55 -28.07
C VAL A 8 -14.60 -16.34 -28.05
N ALA A 9 -13.29 -16.58 -27.91
CA ALA A 9 -12.29 -15.50 -27.95
C ALA A 9 -12.34 -14.80 -29.32
N THR A 10 -12.35 -13.46 -29.30
CA THR A 10 -12.36 -12.67 -30.54
C THR A 10 -10.97 -12.66 -31.19
N ASN A 11 -10.92 -12.42 -32.50
CA ASN A 11 -9.64 -12.27 -33.22
C ASN A 11 -8.74 -11.18 -32.61
N GLN A 12 -9.36 -10.10 -32.10
CA GLN A 12 -8.64 -9.02 -31.39
C GLN A 12 -7.99 -9.52 -30.09
N THR A 13 -8.68 -10.38 -29.33
CA THR A 13 -8.12 -10.97 -28.09
C THR A 13 -6.86 -11.76 -28.39
N LEU A 14 -6.89 -12.60 -29.43
CA LEU A 14 -5.73 -13.40 -29.85
C LEU A 14 -4.58 -12.53 -30.37
N LEU A 15 -4.89 -11.54 -31.21
CA LEU A 15 -3.89 -10.62 -31.78
C LEU A 15 -3.16 -9.84 -30.66
N TRP A 16 -3.90 -9.21 -29.75
CA TRP A 16 -3.31 -8.42 -28.66
C TRP A 16 -2.56 -9.29 -27.65
N SER A 17 -2.97 -10.55 -27.45
CA SER A 17 -2.22 -11.50 -26.61
C SER A 17 -0.84 -11.82 -27.18
N VAL A 18 -0.73 -11.95 -28.51
CA VAL A 18 0.57 -12.18 -29.16
C VAL A 18 1.41 -10.90 -29.15
N ILE A 19 0.80 -9.76 -29.49
CA ILE A 19 1.49 -8.45 -29.49
C ILE A 19 2.02 -8.11 -28.09
N SER A 20 1.26 -8.39 -27.02
CA SER A 20 1.70 -8.08 -25.64
C SER A 20 2.94 -8.88 -25.24
N ILE A 21 3.06 -10.14 -25.67
CA ILE A 21 4.25 -10.96 -25.43
C ILE A 21 5.48 -10.38 -26.13
N PHE A 22 5.35 -9.97 -27.40
CA PHE A 22 6.45 -9.29 -28.11
C PHE A 22 6.81 -7.95 -27.47
N GLY A 23 5.79 -7.18 -27.03
CA GLY A 23 5.97 -5.95 -26.26
C GLY A 23 6.74 -6.19 -24.96
N LEU A 24 6.43 -7.26 -24.23
CA LEU A 24 7.15 -7.66 -23.02
C LEU A 24 8.62 -7.97 -23.32
N PHE A 25 8.91 -8.78 -24.36
CA PHE A 25 10.29 -9.08 -24.71
C PHE A 25 11.07 -7.85 -25.15
N ALA A 26 10.46 -6.97 -25.95
CA ALA A 26 11.07 -5.70 -26.34
C ALA A 26 11.35 -4.82 -25.11
N GLY A 27 10.40 -4.72 -24.17
CA GLY A 27 10.57 -4.00 -22.91
C GLY A 27 11.72 -4.56 -22.07
N ILE A 28 11.79 -5.88 -21.90
CA ILE A 28 12.90 -6.55 -21.19
C ILE A 28 14.24 -6.23 -21.86
N LEU A 29 14.34 -6.31 -23.18
CA LEU A 29 15.58 -6.00 -23.91
C LEU A 29 16.02 -4.55 -23.72
N VAL A 30 15.08 -3.60 -23.78
CA VAL A 30 15.37 -2.18 -23.53
C VAL A 30 15.86 -1.96 -22.10
N VAL A 31 15.20 -2.56 -21.11
CA VAL A 31 15.61 -2.44 -19.70
C VAL A 31 16.99 -3.07 -19.47
N LEU A 32 17.27 -4.24 -20.03
CA LEU A 32 18.58 -4.89 -19.93
C LEU A 32 19.68 -4.07 -20.62
N TYR A 33 19.38 -3.45 -21.76
CA TYR A 33 20.31 -2.54 -22.43
C TYR A 33 20.63 -1.31 -21.56
N ILE A 34 19.61 -0.63 -21.02
CA ILE A 34 19.79 0.52 -20.12
C ILE A 34 20.59 0.11 -18.88
N TYR A 35 20.26 -1.04 -18.27
CA TYR A 35 21.00 -1.58 -17.15
C TYR A 35 22.48 -1.86 -17.50
N GLY A 36 22.75 -2.42 -18.68
CA GLY A 36 24.11 -2.62 -19.18
C GLY A 36 24.90 -1.32 -19.28
N GLN A 37 24.28 -0.25 -19.78
CA GLN A 37 24.89 1.08 -19.86
C GLN A 37 25.18 1.68 -18.47
N PHE A 38 24.30 1.45 -17.49
CA PHE A 38 24.55 1.90 -16.11
C PHE A 38 25.73 1.18 -15.44
N LYS A 39 26.09 -0.03 -15.89
CA LYS A 39 27.24 -0.77 -15.38
C LYS A 39 28.58 -0.22 -15.90
N GLU A 40 28.57 0.46 -17.05
CA GLU A 40 29.76 1.07 -17.65
C GLU A 40 30.11 2.43 -17.02
N GLU A 41 29.22 3.00 -16.21
CA GLU A 41 29.44 4.25 -15.50
C GLU A 41 30.54 4.11 -14.41
N PRO A 42 31.38 5.15 -14.22
CA PRO A 42 32.48 5.08 -13.25
C PRO A 42 32.02 5.07 -11.79
N GLY A 43 32.56 4.11 -11.02
CA GLY A 43 32.38 3.94 -9.58
C GLY A 43 31.69 2.62 -9.24
N ASP A 44 32.23 1.88 -8.27
CA ASP A 44 31.61 0.64 -7.79
C ASP A 44 30.27 0.97 -7.10
N PRO A 45 29.14 0.35 -7.53
CA PRO A 45 27.83 0.52 -6.89
C PRO A 45 27.82 0.30 -5.37
N PHE A 46 28.74 -0.54 -4.88
CA PHE A 46 28.88 -0.90 -3.47
C PHE A 46 30.01 -0.14 -2.75
N ASP A 47 30.72 0.75 -3.45
CA ASP A 47 31.70 1.63 -2.82
C ASP A 47 30.99 2.81 -2.16
N ALA A 48 30.60 2.56 -0.91
CA ALA A 48 29.94 3.52 -0.05
C ALA A 48 30.91 4.46 0.69
N SER A 49 32.20 4.50 0.31
CA SER A 49 33.20 5.37 0.94
C SER A 49 32.84 6.87 0.92
N GLU A 50 32.08 7.32 -0.08
CA GLU A 50 31.59 8.71 -0.18
C GLU A 50 30.42 9.02 0.78
N THR A 51 29.76 8.01 1.36
CA THR A 51 28.50 8.13 2.11
C THR A 51 28.66 8.22 3.64
N GLY A 52 29.89 8.34 4.13
CA GLY A 52 30.22 8.40 5.57
C GLY A 52 30.70 7.05 6.11
N ASN A 53 31.28 7.05 7.32
CA ASN A 53 32.12 6.00 7.95
C ASN A 53 31.52 4.57 8.12
N GLY A 54 30.60 4.08 7.30
CA GLY A 54 30.04 2.72 7.42
C GLY A 54 29.22 2.48 8.69
N THR A 55 29.07 3.47 9.55
CA THR A 55 28.10 3.45 10.63
C THR A 55 26.74 3.68 10.00
N SER A 56 25.92 2.64 9.92
CA SER A 56 24.49 2.80 9.71
C SER A 56 24.01 3.94 10.61
N LEU A 57 23.15 4.84 10.11
CA LEU A 57 22.52 5.89 10.94
C LEU A 57 21.89 5.32 12.22
N THR A 58 21.61 4.02 12.26
CA THR A 58 21.06 3.32 13.42
C THR A 58 22.09 3.02 14.51
N THR A 59 23.38 2.92 14.21
CA THR A 59 24.42 2.40 15.10
C THR A 59 24.55 3.24 16.38
N ASN A 60 24.83 4.54 16.29
CA ASN A 60 25.05 5.37 17.49
C ASN A 60 23.81 5.53 18.39
N ASP A 61 22.61 5.70 17.82
CA ASP A 61 21.36 5.89 18.61
C ASP A 61 20.81 4.57 19.17
N LEU A 62 20.98 3.44 18.45
CA LEU A 62 20.63 2.11 18.96
C LEU A 62 21.63 1.63 20.01
N GLU A 63 22.93 1.86 19.81
CA GLU A 63 23.99 1.56 20.77
C GLU A 63 23.85 2.38 22.06
N GLN A 64 23.30 3.60 21.98
CA GLN A 64 22.96 4.43 23.14
C GLN A 64 21.57 4.15 23.74
N GLY A 65 20.78 3.23 23.15
CA GLY A 65 19.47 2.82 23.67
C GLY A 65 18.39 3.91 23.73
N ARG A 66 18.55 5.03 23.01
CA ARG A 66 17.64 6.19 23.10
C ARG A 66 16.49 6.10 22.11
N VAL A 67 15.39 5.45 22.50
CA VAL A 67 14.14 5.43 21.71
C VAL A 67 13.26 6.62 22.06
N ARG A 68 13.01 7.51 21.09
CA ARG A 68 12.12 8.68 21.28
C ARG A 68 10.68 8.24 21.53
N ALA A 69 9.91 9.04 22.28
CA ALA A 69 8.51 8.74 22.59
C ALA A 69 7.64 8.54 21.34
N THR A 70 7.87 9.31 20.27
CA THR A 70 7.18 9.15 18.97
C THR A 70 7.52 7.84 18.28
N GLN A 71 8.77 7.36 18.37
CA GLN A 71 9.18 6.07 17.84
C GLN A 71 8.60 4.91 18.65
N ARG A 72 8.62 5.00 19.99
CA ARG A 72 8.00 4.01 20.88
C ARG A 72 6.49 3.90 20.62
N ALA A 73 5.82 5.02 20.33
CA ALA A 73 4.40 5.03 19.98
C ALA A 73 4.08 4.29 18.68
N THR A 74 5.06 3.95 17.84
CA THR A 74 4.83 3.14 16.63
C THR A 74 4.71 1.65 16.91
N TYR A 75 5.18 1.16 18.08
CA TYR A 75 5.20 -0.27 18.39
C TYR A 75 3.79 -0.90 18.36
N LYS A 76 2.79 -0.15 18.81
CA LYS A 76 1.39 -0.59 18.74
C LYS A 76 0.88 -0.80 17.30
N PHE A 77 1.41 -0.09 16.31
CA PHE A 77 1.07 -0.32 14.90
C PHE A 77 1.64 -1.65 14.42
N PHE A 78 2.89 -1.95 14.77
CA PHE A 78 3.52 -3.22 14.42
C PHE A 78 2.89 -4.42 15.15
N VAL A 79 2.57 -4.27 16.43
CA VAL A 79 1.84 -5.30 17.19
C VAL A 79 0.48 -5.56 16.55
N LEU A 80 -0.27 -4.51 16.22
CA LEU A 80 -1.54 -4.65 15.51
C LEU A 80 -1.37 -5.34 14.15
N ALA A 81 -0.33 -4.98 13.38
CA ALA A 81 -0.04 -5.61 12.11
C ALA A 81 0.22 -7.12 12.27
N ILE A 82 1.02 -7.54 13.25
CA ILE A 82 1.29 -8.97 13.51
C ILE A 82 -0.01 -9.71 13.88
N LEU A 83 -0.84 -9.13 14.74
CA LEU A 83 -2.11 -9.74 15.13
C LEU A 83 -3.06 -9.89 13.93
N LEU A 84 -3.18 -8.86 13.11
CA LEU A 84 -4.02 -8.87 11.91
C LEU A 84 -3.48 -9.79 10.82
N PHE A 85 -2.15 -9.91 10.68
CA PHE A 85 -1.54 -10.90 9.81
C PHE A 85 -1.88 -12.32 10.25
N GLY A 86 -1.75 -12.63 11.55
CA GLY A 86 -2.21 -13.90 12.09
C GLY A 86 -3.71 -14.16 11.84
N ALA A 87 -4.55 -13.15 12.07
CA ALA A 87 -5.99 -13.24 11.79
C ALA A 87 -6.31 -13.44 10.30
N GLN A 88 -5.54 -12.81 9.39
CA GLN A 88 -5.66 -12.97 7.94
C GLN A 88 -5.36 -14.40 7.50
N VAL A 89 -4.26 -14.97 7.99
CA VAL A 89 -3.88 -16.37 7.70
C VAL A 89 -4.96 -17.31 8.22
N LEU A 90 -5.44 -17.11 9.46
CA LEU A 90 -6.52 -17.92 10.03
C LEU A 90 -7.81 -17.81 9.21
N ALA A 91 -8.22 -16.60 8.82
CA ALA A 91 -9.41 -16.40 7.97
C ALA A 91 -9.27 -17.09 6.61
N GLY A 92 -8.07 -17.12 6.03
CA GLY A 92 -7.77 -17.84 4.79
C GLY A 92 -7.80 -19.36 4.96
N MET A 93 -7.24 -19.86 6.06
CA MET A 93 -7.32 -21.29 6.39
C MET A 93 -8.76 -21.74 6.61
N LEU A 94 -9.55 -20.96 7.35
CA LEU A 94 -10.97 -21.25 7.62
C LEU A 94 -11.84 -21.12 6.36
N SER A 95 -11.52 -20.24 5.42
CA SER A 95 -12.27 -20.16 4.16
C SER A 95 -11.94 -21.32 3.22
N ALA A 96 -10.72 -21.86 3.27
CA ALA A 96 -10.31 -23.02 2.49
C ALA A 96 -10.99 -24.33 2.94
N THR A 97 -11.33 -24.47 4.23
CA THR A 97 -11.96 -25.70 4.75
C THR A 97 -13.36 -25.93 4.17
N ASP A 98 -14.08 -24.88 3.78
CA ASP A 98 -15.38 -24.98 3.10
C ASP A 98 -15.28 -25.71 1.74
N PHE A 99 -14.11 -25.68 1.10
CA PHE A 99 -13.86 -26.40 -0.16
C PHE A 99 -13.33 -27.82 0.04
N VAL A 100 -12.57 -28.07 1.11
CA VAL A 100 -11.95 -29.39 1.37
C VAL A 100 -12.86 -30.32 2.20
N ARG A 101 -13.89 -29.78 2.87
CA ARG A 101 -14.95 -30.50 3.61
C ARG A 101 -14.42 -31.51 4.64
N PHE A 102 -13.80 -31.03 5.72
CA PHE A 102 -13.36 -31.85 6.86
C PHE A 102 -14.50 -32.30 7.82
N GLY A 103 -15.75 -32.34 7.36
CA GLY A 103 -16.90 -32.77 8.17
C GLY A 103 -17.42 -31.77 9.20
N ILE A 104 -16.73 -30.64 9.44
CA ILE A 104 -17.23 -29.53 10.26
C ILE A 104 -17.67 -28.40 9.32
N SER A 105 -18.97 -28.09 9.29
CA SER A 105 -19.51 -26.97 8.50
C SER A 105 -19.32 -25.64 9.25
N LEU A 106 -18.13 -25.05 9.16
CA LEU A 106 -17.83 -23.73 9.72
C LEU A 106 -18.72 -22.62 9.16
N GLY A 107 -19.26 -22.81 7.94
CA GLY A 107 -20.20 -21.89 7.30
C GLY A 107 -21.50 -21.61 8.06
N SER A 108 -21.84 -22.39 9.10
CA SER A 108 -22.99 -22.09 9.97
C SER A 108 -22.69 -21.03 11.04
N ILE A 109 -21.41 -20.79 11.35
CA ILE A 109 -20.99 -19.80 12.35
C ILE A 109 -20.51 -18.52 11.65
N ILE A 110 -19.60 -18.66 10.68
CA ILE A 110 -19.11 -17.55 9.87
C ILE A 110 -19.20 -17.96 8.40
N PRO A 111 -20.09 -17.32 7.61
CA PRO A 111 -20.23 -17.65 6.20
C PRO A 111 -18.93 -17.43 5.42
N PHE A 112 -18.72 -18.23 4.37
CA PHE A 112 -17.57 -18.10 3.46
C PHE A 112 -17.35 -16.66 2.97
N THR A 113 -18.42 -15.94 2.62
CA THR A 113 -18.33 -14.55 2.13
C THR A 113 -17.68 -13.63 3.17
N VAL A 114 -18.00 -13.84 4.46
CA VAL A 114 -17.46 -13.04 5.57
C VAL A 114 -16.00 -13.40 5.79
N LEU A 115 -15.66 -14.70 5.83
CA LEU A 115 -14.27 -15.14 5.96
C LEU A 115 -13.40 -14.62 4.80
N ARG A 116 -13.92 -14.64 3.57
CA ARG A 116 -13.26 -14.06 2.40
C ARG A 116 -13.05 -12.56 2.57
N GLY A 117 -14.09 -11.83 2.98
CA GLY A 117 -14.01 -10.38 3.22
C GLY A 117 -13.05 -10.02 4.36
N TYR A 118 -12.96 -10.83 5.42
CA TYR A 118 -11.99 -10.65 6.48
C TYR A 118 -10.57 -10.93 6.00
N HIS A 119 -10.37 -11.98 5.21
CA HIS A 119 -9.07 -12.31 4.64
C HIS A 119 -8.53 -11.16 3.76
N THR A 120 -9.35 -10.64 2.84
CA THR A 120 -8.97 -9.52 1.95
C THR A 120 -8.79 -8.22 2.73
N LEU A 121 -9.70 -7.90 3.66
CA LEU A 121 -9.60 -6.71 4.50
C LEU A 121 -8.33 -6.73 5.34
N PHE A 122 -8.08 -7.81 6.09
CA PHE A 122 -6.92 -7.90 6.96
C PHE A 122 -5.63 -7.86 6.16
N GLN A 123 -5.58 -8.48 4.98
CA GLN A 123 -4.42 -8.44 4.08
C GLN A 123 -3.99 -7.00 3.78
N ILE A 124 -4.96 -6.13 3.47
CA ILE A 124 -4.70 -4.70 3.26
C ILE A 124 -4.35 -4.03 4.58
N TYR A 125 -5.13 -4.28 5.63
CA TYR A 125 -5.02 -3.53 6.89
C TYR A 125 -3.68 -3.72 7.59
N TRP A 126 -3.22 -4.96 7.79
CA TRP A 126 -1.97 -5.22 8.50
C TRP A 126 -0.78 -4.63 7.76
N PHE A 127 -0.82 -4.72 6.43
CA PHE A 127 0.21 -4.20 5.54
C PHE A 127 0.35 -2.69 5.68
N PHE A 128 -0.76 -1.95 5.63
CA PHE A 128 -0.72 -0.49 5.82
C PHE A 128 -0.34 -0.11 7.25
N MET A 129 -0.73 -0.88 8.27
CA MET A 129 -0.29 -0.61 9.64
C MET A 129 1.24 -0.71 9.77
N ALA A 130 1.88 -1.68 9.09
CA ALA A 130 3.33 -1.81 9.09
C ALA A 130 4.02 -0.60 8.43
N TRP A 131 3.56 -0.18 7.26
CA TRP A 131 4.18 0.93 6.52
C TRP A 131 3.90 2.31 7.11
N VAL A 132 2.69 2.53 7.64
CA VAL A 132 2.39 3.72 8.44
C VAL A 132 3.25 3.71 9.70
N GLY A 133 3.36 2.59 10.41
CA GLY A 133 4.23 2.46 11.59
C GLY A 133 5.70 2.78 11.26
N TYR A 134 6.21 2.22 10.16
CA TYR A 134 7.59 2.42 9.70
C TYR A 134 7.88 3.88 9.35
N THR A 135 7.01 4.52 8.55
CA THR A 135 7.21 5.93 8.18
C THR A 135 7.23 6.82 9.41
N LEU A 136 6.32 6.63 10.36
CA LEU A 136 6.28 7.38 11.61
C LEU A 136 7.51 7.14 12.49
N PHE A 137 8.05 5.91 12.49
CA PHE A 137 9.26 5.55 13.22
C PHE A 137 10.48 6.26 12.63
N PHE A 138 10.46 6.47 11.31
CA PHE A 138 11.54 7.11 10.56
C PHE A 138 11.51 8.64 10.63
N LEU A 139 10.34 9.29 10.71
CA LEU A 139 10.20 10.76 10.69
C LEU A 139 11.16 11.54 11.62
N PRO A 140 11.36 11.15 12.89
CA PRO A 140 12.25 11.90 13.79
C PRO A 140 13.71 11.95 13.33
N ARG A 141 14.13 11.05 12.42
CA ARG A 141 15.49 11.06 11.87
C ARG A 141 15.67 12.09 10.76
N ILE A 142 14.60 12.42 10.04
CA ILE A 142 14.61 13.41 8.97
C ILE A 142 14.71 14.83 9.53
N SER A 143 13.97 15.10 10.61
CA SER A 143 13.87 16.44 11.17
C SER A 143 13.53 16.42 12.66
N ARG A 144 13.71 17.57 13.30
CA ARG A 144 13.29 17.77 14.69
C ARG A 144 11.78 17.50 14.81
N VAL A 145 11.41 16.69 15.81
CA VAL A 145 10.01 16.33 16.08
C VAL A 145 9.20 17.59 16.39
N PRO A 146 8.11 17.87 15.65
CA PRO A 146 7.21 18.98 15.93
C PRO A 146 6.41 18.78 17.22
N ASP A 147 5.96 19.87 17.83
CA ASP A 147 5.16 19.80 19.06
C ASP A 147 3.81 19.09 18.82
N GLY A 148 3.37 18.26 19.75
CA GLY A 148 2.11 17.51 19.63
C GLY A 148 2.12 16.37 18.60
N GLN A 149 3.27 16.04 17.98
CA GLN A 149 3.37 14.91 17.03
C GLN A 149 2.97 13.57 17.67
N LEU A 150 3.32 13.37 18.95
CA LEU A 150 2.93 12.17 19.70
C LEU A 150 1.40 12.03 19.80
N THR A 151 0.70 13.14 20.07
CA THR A 151 -0.77 13.15 20.14
C THR A 151 -1.39 12.79 18.80
N LEU A 152 -0.87 13.32 17.70
CA LEU A 152 -1.36 12.98 16.36
C LEU A 152 -1.13 11.50 16.01
N ILE A 153 0.04 10.94 16.36
CA ILE A 153 0.32 9.50 16.16
C ILE A 153 -0.64 8.64 16.99
N ASN A 154 -0.97 9.08 18.21
CA ASN A 154 -1.94 8.39 19.06
C ASN A 154 -3.37 8.48 18.54
N LEU A 155 -3.78 9.66 18.06
CA LEU A 155 -5.06 9.89 17.42
C LEU A 155 -5.20 9.04 16.15
N LEU A 156 -4.17 9.02 15.30
CA LEU A 156 -4.14 8.20 14.08
C LEU A 156 -4.39 6.73 14.42
N PHE A 157 -3.66 6.19 15.39
CA PHE A 157 -3.86 4.81 15.83
C PHE A 157 -5.28 4.55 16.35
N ALA A 158 -5.85 5.49 17.12
CA ALA A 158 -7.21 5.35 17.63
C ALA A 158 -8.25 5.31 16.48
N ILE A 159 -8.09 6.17 15.46
CA ILE A 159 -8.94 6.15 14.26
C ILE A 159 -8.78 4.82 13.51
N CYS A 160 -7.55 4.30 13.39
CA CYS A 160 -7.31 3.00 12.76
C CYS A 160 -7.97 1.84 13.55
N ILE A 161 -7.90 1.82 14.88
CA ILE A 161 -8.58 0.78 15.66
C ILE A 161 -10.09 0.91 15.52
N PHE A 162 -10.63 2.11 15.67
CA PHE A 162 -12.07 2.36 15.56
C PHE A 162 -12.61 1.97 14.19
N THR A 163 -11.93 2.37 13.12
CA THR A 163 -12.28 2.01 11.74
C THR A 163 -12.18 0.51 11.50
N GLY A 164 -11.13 -0.14 11.98
CA GLY A 164 -10.91 -1.58 11.77
C GLY A 164 -11.94 -2.45 12.47
N VAL A 165 -12.22 -2.15 13.75
CA VAL A 165 -13.28 -2.84 14.52
C VAL A 165 -14.66 -2.57 13.91
N GLY A 166 -14.92 -1.32 13.53
CA GLY A 166 -16.16 -0.93 12.86
C GLY A 166 -16.39 -1.67 11.55
N ALA A 167 -15.36 -1.77 10.70
CA ALA A 167 -15.40 -2.52 9.45
C ALA A 167 -15.61 -4.02 9.68
N LEU A 168 -14.94 -4.61 10.69
CA LEU A 168 -15.07 -6.03 11.03
C LEU A 168 -16.52 -6.37 11.41
N VAL A 169 -17.11 -5.58 12.31
CA VAL A 169 -18.51 -5.74 12.74
C VAL A 169 -19.46 -5.44 11.57
N GLY A 170 -19.19 -4.37 10.83
CA GLY A 170 -19.99 -3.95 9.68
C GLY A 170 -20.08 -5.01 8.59
N ILE A 171 -18.95 -5.60 8.19
CA ILE A 171 -18.91 -6.64 7.16
C ILE A 171 -19.72 -7.86 7.61
N TYR A 172 -19.57 -8.30 8.85
CA TYR A 172 -20.37 -9.42 9.37
C TYR A 172 -21.86 -9.12 9.31
N LEU A 173 -22.29 -8.00 9.90
CA LEU A 173 -23.71 -7.63 9.95
C LEU A 173 -24.30 -7.42 8.55
N GLY A 174 -23.54 -6.79 7.64
CA GLY A 174 -23.97 -6.51 6.28
C GLY A 174 -24.08 -7.76 5.40
N GLN A 175 -23.09 -8.65 5.46
CA GLN A 175 -23.09 -9.85 4.62
C GLN A 175 -23.98 -10.98 5.16
N THR A 176 -24.22 -11.04 6.47
CA THR A 176 -25.20 -11.97 7.06
C THR A 176 -26.66 -11.51 6.88
N GLY A 177 -26.86 -10.28 6.37
CA GLY A 177 -28.19 -9.70 6.18
C GLY A 177 -28.86 -9.21 7.46
N MET A 178 -28.14 -9.13 8.60
CA MET A 178 -28.66 -8.56 9.85
C MET A 178 -28.96 -7.07 9.73
N ILE A 179 -28.22 -6.36 8.88
CA ILE A 179 -28.52 -4.99 8.46
C ILE A 179 -28.65 -4.94 6.94
N THR A 180 -29.58 -4.14 6.43
CA THR A 180 -29.89 -4.06 4.99
C THR A 180 -30.10 -2.61 4.54
N GLY A 181 -30.22 -2.41 3.22
CA GLY A 181 -30.50 -1.11 2.61
C GLY A 181 -29.42 -0.06 2.90
N ALA A 182 -29.85 1.16 3.22
CA ALA A 182 -28.94 2.29 3.46
C ALA A 182 -27.99 2.05 4.66
N VAL A 183 -28.46 1.35 5.71
CA VAL A 183 -27.65 1.05 6.88
C VAL A 183 -26.48 0.13 6.51
N ALA A 184 -26.74 -0.90 5.70
CA ALA A 184 -25.70 -1.80 5.21
C ALA A 184 -24.68 -1.08 4.32
N TYR A 185 -25.11 -0.14 3.48
CA TYR A 185 -24.20 0.65 2.66
C TYR A 185 -23.25 1.53 3.50
N TRP A 186 -23.78 2.17 4.55
CA TRP A 186 -22.99 3.10 5.37
C TRP A 186 -22.13 2.41 6.43
N LEU A 187 -22.71 1.46 7.17
CA LEU A 187 -22.08 0.84 8.33
C LEU A 187 -21.71 -0.62 8.10
N GLY A 188 -22.27 -1.26 7.07
CA GLY A 188 -22.10 -2.67 6.79
C GLY A 188 -21.01 -2.96 5.77
N SER A 189 -21.41 -3.59 4.67
CA SER A 189 -20.54 -3.94 3.54
C SER A 189 -21.03 -3.33 2.24
N GLN A 190 -20.11 -2.78 1.43
CA GLN A 190 -20.43 -2.26 0.09
C GLN A 190 -20.53 -3.36 -0.98
N GLY A 191 -20.04 -4.57 -0.68
CA GLY A 191 -20.14 -5.72 -1.58
C GLY A 191 -19.13 -5.77 -2.72
N TRP A 192 -18.18 -4.82 -2.75
CA TRP A 192 -17.07 -4.83 -3.69
C TRP A 192 -15.84 -5.48 -3.07
N GLU A 193 -15.22 -6.40 -3.79
CA GLU A 193 -13.97 -7.01 -3.37
C GLU A 193 -12.87 -5.96 -3.23
N PHE A 194 -12.07 -6.04 -2.15
CA PHE A 194 -11.07 -5.06 -1.70
C PHE A 194 -11.63 -3.71 -1.21
N MET A 195 -12.94 -3.49 -1.35
CA MET A 195 -13.65 -2.30 -0.89
C MET A 195 -14.89 -2.69 -0.08
N GLU A 196 -14.78 -3.76 0.71
CA GLU A 196 -15.91 -4.34 1.43
C GLU A 196 -16.41 -3.41 2.53
N LEU A 197 -15.54 -2.60 3.13
CA LEU A 197 -15.86 -1.71 4.23
C LEU A 197 -16.98 -0.71 3.87
N GLY A 198 -17.99 -0.58 4.75
CA GLY A 198 -19.08 0.38 4.62
C GLY A 198 -18.58 1.82 4.42
N ARG A 199 -19.43 2.68 3.83
CA ARG A 199 -19.04 4.03 3.42
C ARG A 199 -18.48 4.89 4.55
N LEU A 200 -19.03 4.80 5.76
CA LEU A 200 -18.53 5.55 6.92
C LEU A 200 -17.10 5.12 7.25
N TRP A 201 -16.84 3.81 7.28
CA TRP A 201 -15.53 3.23 7.57
C TRP A 201 -14.51 3.60 6.49
N GLN A 202 -14.93 3.64 5.22
CA GLN A 202 -14.09 4.12 4.13
C GLN A 202 -13.70 5.60 4.31
N ILE A 203 -14.65 6.47 4.68
CA ILE A 203 -14.36 7.89 4.94
C ILE A 203 -13.41 8.04 6.14
N MET A 204 -13.60 7.23 7.19
CA MET A 204 -12.71 7.28 8.35
C MET A 204 -11.31 6.76 8.05
N MET A 205 -11.20 5.74 7.20
CA MET A 205 -9.92 5.28 6.65
C MET A 205 -9.23 6.40 5.86
N LEU A 206 -9.95 7.09 4.97
CA LEU A 206 -9.40 8.24 4.23
C LEU A 206 -8.96 9.35 5.19
N ALA A 207 -9.74 9.65 6.22
CA ALA A 207 -9.38 10.64 7.23
C ALA A 207 -8.11 10.23 8.00
N ALA A 208 -7.92 8.94 8.31
CA ALA A 208 -6.70 8.41 8.89
C ALA A 208 -5.49 8.62 7.96
N PHE A 209 -5.63 8.30 6.67
CA PHE A 209 -4.57 8.53 5.69
C PHE A 209 -4.23 10.01 5.50
N VAL A 210 -5.24 10.89 5.45
CA VAL A 210 -5.03 12.34 5.40
C VAL A 210 -4.28 12.82 6.65
N LEU A 211 -4.68 12.35 7.84
CA LEU A 211 -3.97 12.67 9.09
C LEU A 211 -2.52 12.16 9.04
N TRP A 212 -2.28 10.97 8.49
CA TRP A 212 -0.93 10.45 8.29
C TRP A 212 -0.09 11.34 7.37
N ILE A 213 -0.64 11.83 6.26
CA ILE A 213 0.03 12.82 5.39
C ILE A 213 0.32 14.12 6.14
N VAL A 214 -0.62 14.61 6.97
CA VAL A 214 -0.38 15.80 7.80
C VAL A 214 0.79 15.56 8.76
N ILE A 215 0.87 14.39 9.39
CA ILE A 215 1.98 14.03 10.29
C ILE A 215 3.32 14.01 9.54
N ILE A 216 3.37 13.43 8.33
CA ILE A 216 4.56 13.45 7.46
C ILE A 216 4.92 14.89 7.07
N TYR A 217 3.95 15.67 6.59
CA TYR A 217 4.14 17.06 6.17
C TYR A 217 4.74 17.90 7.29
N ARG A 218 4.24 17.78 8.52
CA ARG A 218 4.77 18.53 9.67
C ARG A 218 6.25 18.25 9.93
N ALA A 219 6.68 17.00 9.73
CA ALA A 219 8.08 16.62 9.87
C ALA A 219 8.92 17.05 8.65
N VAL A 220 8.40 16.91 7.43
CA VAL A 220 9.13 17.21 6.19
C VAL A 220 9.15 18.70 5.84
N ARG A 221 8.25 19.53 6.38
CA ARG A 221 8.12 20.97 6.07
C ARG A 221 9.44 21.75 5.99
N PRO A 222 10.42 21.58 6.90
CA PRO A 222 11.70 22.30 6.83
C PRO A 222 12.52 21.98 5.55
N TRP A 223 12.28 20.83 4.93
CA TRP A 223 12.94 20.37 3.71
C TRP A 223 12.27 20.86 2.42
N LEU A 224 11.07 21.44 2.50
CA LEU A 224 10.32 21.96 1.35
C LEU A 224 10.78 23.37 0.96
N ASN A 225 12.07 23.51 0.62
CA ASN A 225 12.66 24.74 0.10
C ASN A 225 13.17 24.55 -1.35
N ARG A 226 13.48 25.63 -2.07
CA ARG A 226 13.86 25.57 -3.49
C ARG A 226 15.08 24.69 -3.76
N SER A 227 16.01 24.56 -2.81
CA SER A 227 17.22 23.74 -2.94
C SER A 227 16.98 22.25 -2.67
N ASN A 228 15.97 21.89 -1.85
CA ASN A 228 15.73 20.52 -1.38
C ASN A 228 14.38 19.94 -1.84
N ILE A 229 13.71 20.58 -2.81
CA ILE A 229 12.40 20.12 -3.31
C ILE A 229 12.45 18.72 -3.92
N TRP A 230 13.62 18.30 -4.43
CA TRP A 230 13.87 16.97 -4.98
C TRP A 230 14.57 16.01 -4.00
N SER A 231 14.66 16.39 -2.72
CA SER A 231 15.26 15.53 -1.70
C SER A 231 14.36 14.34 -1.35
N VAL A 232 14.97 13.27 -0.81
CA VAL A 232 14.23 12.04 -0.40
C VAL A 232 13.06 12.34 0.54
N PRO A 233 13.18 13.21 1.57
CA PRO A 233 12.03 13.60 2.40
C PRO A 233 10.87 14.21 1.61
N SER A 234 11.17 15.06 0.63
CA SER A 234 10.15 15.68 -0.23
C SER A 234 9.45 14.62 -1.10
N TRP A 235 10.22 13.70 -1.69
CA TRP A 235 9.68 12.55 -2.44
C TRP A 235 8.83 11.62 -1.58
N LEU A 236 9.21 11.38 -0.32
CA LEU A 236 8.39 10.62 0.64
C LEU A 236 7.01 11.29 0.81
N LEU A 237 6.97 12.62 0.96
CA LEU A 237 5.71 13.35 1.06
C LEU A 237 4.90 13.27 -0.24
N TYR A 238 5.52 13.48 -1.40
CA TYR A 238 4.82 13.45 -2.70
C TYR A 238 4.26 12.08 -3.02
N GLY A 239 5.07 11.03 -2.91
CA GLY A 239 4.64 9.65 -3.14
C GLY A 239 3.51 9.25 -2.21
N SER A 240 3.65 9.55 -0.91
CA SER A 240 2.59 9.28 0.08
C SER A 240 1.31 10.07 -0.23
N SER A 241 1.42 11.33 -0.65
CA SER A 241 0.26 12.18 -0.95
C SER A 241 -0.48 11.72 -2.21
N ILE A 242 0.25 11.34 -3.26
CA ILE A 242 -0.32 10.79 -4.50
C ILE A 242 -1.01 9.46 -4.19
N MET A 243 -0.36 8.58 -3.41
CA MET A 243 -0.96 7.33 -2.93
C MET A 243 -2.32 7.58 -2.25
N VAL A 244 -2.38 8.54 -1.32
CA VAL A 244 -3.63 8.88 -0.64
C VAL A 244 -4.65 9.53 -1.58
N ALA A 245 -4.22 10.31 -2.57
CA ALA A 245 -5.11 10.91 -3.57
C ALA A 245 -5.84 9.85 -4.39
N PHE A 246 -5.18 8.75 -4.79
CA PHE A 246 -5.82 7.66 -5.53
C PHE A 246 -6.94 6.97 -4.73
N LEU A 247 -6.80 6.88 -3.40
CA LEU A 247 -7.86 6.31 -2.54
C LEU A 247 -9.18 7.09 -2.61
N PHE A 248 -9.14 8.40 -2.90
CA PHE A 248 -10.36 9.21 -3.04
C PHE A 248 -11.21 8.81 -4.24
N PHE A 249 -10.66 8.15 -5.27
CA PHE A 249 -11.45 7.61 -6.38
C PHE A 249 -12.45 6.56 -5.93
N GLY A 250 -12.21 5.89 -4.79
CA GLY A 250 -13.19 4.99 -4.18
C GLY A 250 -14.47 5.70 -3.73
N LEU A 251 -14.40 7.03 -3.62
CA LEU A 251 -15.48 8.03 -3.61
C LEU A 251 -16.61 7.77 -4.62
N LEU A 252 -16.17 7.38 -5.81
CA LEU A 252 -16.96 7.41 -7.03
C LEU A 252 -17.67 6.08 -7.31
N VAL A 253 -17.23 4.99 -6.66
CA VAL A 253 -17.92 3.70 -6.67
C VAL A 253 -19.24 3.84 -5.91
N ARG A 254 -20.40 3.70 -6.55
CA ARG A 254 -21.71 3.84 -5.90
C ARG A 254 -22.62 2.65 -6.25
N PRO A 255 -23.61 2.31 -5.40
CA PRO A 255 -24.54 1.22 -5.73
C PRO A 255 -25.42 1.51 -6.95
N GLN A 256 -25.66 2.78 -7.27
CA GLN A 256 -26.55 3.19 -8.37
C GLN A 256 -25.80 3.41 -9.70
N THR A 257 -24.48 3.39 -9.70
CA THR A 257 -23.69 3.58 -10.93
C THR A 257 -23.62 2.28 -11.72
N ASN A 258 -23.46 2.39 -13.04
CA ASN A 258 -23.24 1.22 -13.89
C ASN A 258 -22.06 0.37 -13.36
N PHE A 259 -22.19 -0.96 -13.43
CA PHE A 259 -21.19 -1.88 -12.91
C PHE A 259 -19.80 -1.61 -13.50
N ALA A 260 -19.68 -1.46 -14.83
CA ALA A 260 -18.38 -1.25 -15.49
C ALA A 260 -17.72 0.08 -15.07
N ILE A 261 -18.50 1.14 -14.86
CA ILE A 261 -18.00 2.43 -14.36
C ILE A 261 -17.53 2.28 -12.90
N SER A 262 -18.29 1.57 -12.09
CA SER A 262 -17.95 1.31 -10.69
C SER A 262 -16.69 0.45 -10.58
N ASP A 263 -16.56 -0.54 -11.44
CA ASP A 263 -15.40 -1.43 -11.49
C ASP A 263 -14.14 -0.70 -11.96
N PHE A 264 -14.24 0.20 -12.95
CA PHE A 264 -13.15 1.11 -13.33
C PHE A 264 -12.64 1.93 -12.14
N TRP A 265 -13.54 2.55 -11.38
CA TRP A 265 -13.15 3.32 -10.19
C TRP A 265 -12.61 2.43 -9.07
N ARG A 266 -13.11 1.20 -8.94
CA ARG A 266 -12.56 0.20 -8.02
C ARG A 266 -11.11 -0.13 -8.37
N TRP A 267 -10.80 -0.37 -9.65
CA TRP A 267 -9.43 -0.64 -10.09
C TRP A 267 -8.51 0.58 -10.01
N MET A 268 -9.05 1.80 -10.14
CA MET A 268 -8.30 3.02 -9.81
C MET A 268 -7.88 3.07 -8.33
N VAL A 269 -8.60 2.39 -7.43
CA VAL A 269 -8.22 2.25 -6.02
C VAL A 269 -7.40 1.00 -5.76
N VAL A 270 -7.62 -0.10 -6.46
CA VAL A 270 -6.89 -1.35 -6.17
C VAL A 270 -5.56 -1.38 -6.91
N HIS A 271 -5.58 -1.22 -8.23
CA HIS A 271 -4.40 -1.30 -9.08
C HIS A 271 -3.52 -0.05 -8.95
N MET A 272 -4.05 1.16 -9.18
CA MET A 272 -3.19 2.36 -9.17
C MET A 272 -2.64 2.69 -7.78
N TRP A 273 -3.43 2.48 -6.73
CA TRP A 273 -2.97 2.73 -5.37
C TRP A 273 -1.89 1.74 -4.95
N VAL A 274 -2.13 0.43 -5.10
CA VAL A 274 -1.20 -0.59 -4.63
C VAL A 274 -0.05 -0.77 -5.62
N GLU A 275 -0.32 -0.95 -6.89
CA GLU A 275 0.73 -1.23 -7.88
C GLU A 275 1.52 0.04 -8.22
N ALA A 276 0.86 1.12 -8.65
CA ALA A 276 1.58 2.29 -9.17
C ALA A 276 2.27 3.12 -8.07
N THR A 277 1.63 3.32 -6.91
CA THR A 277 2.16 4.24 -5.89
C THR A 277 2.92 3.55 -4.77
N PHE A 278 2.55 2.31 -4.42
CA PHE A 278 3.21 1.60 -3.34
C PHE A 278 4.55 1.01 -3.75
N GLU A 279 4.68 0.49 -4.98
CA GLU A 279 5.97 0.00 -5.51
C GLU A 279 7.00 1.14 -5.56
N VAL A 280 6.59 2.34 -5.97
CA VAL A 280 7.43 3.54 -5.92
C VAL A 280 7.83 3.87 -4.49
N PHE A 281 6.87 3.92 -3.58
CA PHE A 281 7.10 4.25 -2.17
C PHE A 281 8.09 3.27 -1.49
N THR A 282 7.91 1.97 -1.70
CA THR A 282 8.80 0.95 -1.15
C THR A 282 10.18 0.99 -1.76
N THR A 283 10.29 1.15 -3.08
CA THR A 283 11.59 1.26 -3.76
C THR A 283 12.38 2.45 -3.23
N VAL A 284 11.73 3.61 -3.02
CA VAL A 284 12.36 4.80 -2.42
C VAL A 284 12.81 4.54 -0.98
N ILE A 285 11.95 3.95 -0.15
CA ILE A 285 12.27 3.69 1.26
C ILE A 285 13.41 2.68 1.39
N VAL A 286 13.34 1.56 0.67
CA VAL A 286 14.37 0.51 0.72
C VAL A 286 15.68 1.04 0.18
N GLY A 287 15.67 1.72 -0.97
CA GLY A 287 16.86 2.37 -1.52
C GLY A 287 17.46 3.36 -0.53
N TYR A 288 16.64 4.17 0.12
CA TYR A 288 17.11 5.08 1.17
C TYR A 288 17.71 4.33 2.36
N MET A 289 17.09 3.25 2.86
CA MET A 289 17.64 2.44 3.95
C MET A 289 19.01 1.88 3.58
N LEU A 290 19.17 1.34 2.37
CA LEU A 290 20.44 0.79 1.89
C LEU A 290 21.54 1.86 1.81
N VAL A 291 21.20 3.07 1.35
CA VAL A 291 22.12 4.22 1.36
C VAL A 291 22.51 4.59 2.78
N GLN A 292 21.55 4.62 3.71
CA GLN A 292 21.83 5.00 5.11
C GLN A 292 22.60 3.94 5.90
N MET A 293 22.52 2.67 5.49
CA MET A 293 23.34 1.60 6.04
C MET A 293 24.74 1.56 5.43
N GLY A 294 25.04 2.42 4.46
CA GLY A 294 26.32 2.42 3.75
C GLY A 294 26.50 1.17 2.87
N VAL A 295 25.40 0.55 2.41
CA VAL A 295 25.45 -0.64 1.56
C VAL A 295 25.59 -0.27 0.09
N ILE A 296 24.97 0.85 -0.34
CA ILE A 296 24.99 1.32 -1.72
C ILE A 296 25.28 2.82 -1.79
N ARG A 297 25.90 3.24 -2.89
CA ARG A 297 26.14 4.67 -3.16
C ARG A 297 24.82 5.40 -3.45
N ARG A 298 24.68 6.62 -2.90
CA ARG A 298 23.49 7.48 -3.11
C ARG A 298 23.15 7.68 -4.60
N ALA A 299 24.15 7.98 -5.42
CA ALA A 299 23.95 8.21 -6.86
C ALA A 299 23.34 6.99 -7.57
N MET A 300 23.75 5.78 -7.17
CA MET A 300 23.20 4.54 -7.74
C MET A 300 21.75 4.34 -7.30
N ALA A 301 21.46 4.52 -6.01
CA ALA A 301 20.11 4.42 -5.47
C ALA A 301 19.15 5.38 -6.18
N GLU A 302 19.55 6.64 -6.37
CA GLU A 302 18.75 7.64 -7.08
C GLU A 302 18.47 7.21 -8.52
N ARG A 303 19.50 6.80 -9.29
CA ARG A 303 19.32 6.33 -10.69
C ARG A 303 18.36 5.15 -10.81
N VAL A 304 18.51 4.14 -9.94
CA VAL A 304 17.64 2.94 -9.95
C VAL A 304 16.21 3.31 -9.55
N ILE A 305 16.03 4.13 -8.52
CA ILE A 305 14.72 4.63 -8.11
C ILE A 305 14.05 5.38 -9.26
N PHE A 306 14.77 6.28 -9.96
CA PHE A 306 14.22 7.01 -11.10
C PHE A 306 13.79 6.08 -12.23
N LEU A 307 14.63 5.10 -12.58
CA LEU A 307 14.29 4.11 -13.60
C LEU A 307 13.03 3.31 -13.20
N ALA A 308 12.98 2.83 -11.96
CA ALA A 308 11.83 2.10 -11.44
C ALA A 308 10.55 2.95 -11.48
N VAL A 309 10.59 4.20 -11.00
CA VAL A 309 9.45 5.12 -11.03
C VAL A 309 8.94 5.36 -12.43
N MET A 310 9.84 5.60 -13.40
CA MET A 310 9.44 5.80 -14.80
C MET A 310 8.77 4.56 -15.39
N LEU A 311 9.33 3.38 -15.13
CA LEU A 311 8.77 2.11 -15.59
C LEU A 311 7.40 1.85 -14.96
N PHE A 312 7.28 1.95 -13.64
CA PHE A 312 6.01 1.73 -12.93
C PHE A 312 4.92 2.71 -13.35
N LEU A 313 5.23 4.00 -13.52
CA LEU A 313 4.24 4.97 -13.98
C LEU A 313 3.75 4.66 -15.40
N LEU A 314 4.64 4.22 -16.29
CA LEU A 314 4.27 3.85 -17.66
C LEU A 314 3.43 2.57 -17.68
N THR A 315 3.89 1.53 -16.98
CA THR A 315 3.27 0.21 -17.02
C THR A 315 1.98 0.15 -16.22
N ALA A 316 1.93 0.73 -15.02
CA ALA A 316 0.74 0.66 -14.16
C ALA A 316 -0.40 1.56 -14.67
N LEU A 317 -0.08 2.75 -15.20
CA LEU A 317 -1.13 3.66 -15.70
C LEU A 317 -1.86 3.08 -16.91
N VAL A 318 -1.13 2.44 -17.82
CA VAL A 318 -1.72 1.74 -18.97
C VAL A 318 -2.27 0.37 -18.56
N GLY A 319 -1.59 -0.29 -17.62
CA GLY A 319 -1.86 -1.64 -17.14
C GLY A 319 -3.20 -1.81 -16.45
N ILE A 320 -3.78 -0.76 -15.87
CA ILE A 320 -5.10 -0.79 -15.21
C ILE A 320 -6.22 -1.43 -16.03
N SER A 321 -6.08 -1.48 -17.37
CA SER A 321 -7.10 -2.00 -18.27
C SER A 321 -7.04 -3.51 -18.52
N HIS A 322 -6.08 -4.24 -17.92
CA HIS A 322 -5.97 -5.71 -18.05
C HIS A 322 -6.92 -6.47 -17.12
#